data_AF-A0A1C2EDP4-F1
#
_entry.id   AF-A0A1C2EDP4-F1
#
_cell.length_a   1.000
_cell.length_b   1.000
_cell.length_c   1.000
_cell.angle_alpha   90.00
_cell.angle_beta   90.00
_cell.angle_gamma   90.00
#
_symmetry.space_group_name_H-M   'P 1'
#
loop_
_entity.id
_entity.type
_entity.pdbx_description
1 polymer ?
#
loop_
_entity_poly.entity_id
_entity_poly.type
_entity_poly.pdbx_seq_one_letter_code
_entity_poly.pdbx_strand_id
1 'polypeptide(L)'
;MKHNVILILLDGLSYSVAQHAMGHLLAYRNAGRAALYKLECELPSLSRPLYECILTGVAPIDSGIVHNQVSRLSSQRSVFHYATDAGLTTAAAAYHWVSELYNRSPFIAARDRHTDDAELPIQHGHFYYVDHYPDSHLFDDAEHLRTAHAPHFLFVHPMNIDDAGHKHGLDTPQYRNSARSADIILAEYLQRWLDAGYQVLVTADHGMNNDRSHNGVLPEEREVPLFVLGDAFSLDPEARPKQSEICGTVCALLGVPHDKPVCREVLK
;
A
#
# COMPACT_ATOMS: atom_id res chain seq x y z
N MET A 1 -21.09 5.03 1.50
CA MET A 1 -20.82 5.96 2.63
C MET A 1 -19.45 6.58 2.40
N LYS A 2 -19.16 7.77 2.94
CA LYS A 2 -17.85 8.42 2.80
C LYS A 2 -17.02 8.13 4.05
N HIS A 3 -15.88 7.48 3.89
CA HIS A 3 -14.95 7.16 4.96
C HIS A 3 -13.57 7.71 4.64
N ASN A 4 -12.77 7.98 5.68
CA ASN A 4 -11.34 8.17 5.50
C ASN A 4 -10.66 6.81 5.38
N VAL A 5 -9.62 6.72 4.57
CA VAL A 5 -8.96 5.45 4.22
C VAL A 5 -7.46 5.55 4.45
N ILE A 6 -6.89 4.52 5.08
CA ILE A 6 -5.44 4.28 5.11
C ILE A 6 -5.16 3.04 4.27
N LEU A 7 -4.31 3.18 3.26
CA LEU A 7 -3.76 2.07 2.50
C LEU A 7 -2.29 1.88 2.88
N ILE A 8 -1.99 0.72 3.47
CA ILE A 8 -0.64 0.32 3.85
C ILE A 8 -0.17 -0.72 2.84
N LEU A 9 0.92 -0.41 2.14
CA LEU A 9 1.56 -1.30 1.18
C LEU A 9 2.90 -1.75 1.74
N LEU A 10 2.93 -2.96 2.29
CA LEU A 10 4.12 -3.60 2.85
C LEU A 10 4.92 -4.23 1.70
N ASP A 11 5.96 -3.53 1.22
CA ASP A 11 6.72 -3.93 0.03
C ASP A 11 7.24 -5.36 0.15
N GLY A 12 7.00 -6.16 -0.89
CA GLY A 12 7.56 -7.49 -1.01
C GLY A 12 7.03 -8.52 -0.01
N LEU A 13 5.92 -8.27 0.71
CA LEU A 13 5.32 -9.25 1.64
C LEU A 13 4.52 -10.35 0.90
N SER A 14 5.03 -11.58 0.92
CA SER A 14 4.34 -12.74 0.37
C SER A 14 3.15 -13.18 1.22
N TYR A 15 2.12 -13.72 0.57
CA TYR A 15 0.94 -14.26 1.24
C TYR A 15 1.30 -15.39 2.21
N SER A 16 2.20 -16.29 1.81
CA SER A 16 2.62 -17.43 2.63
C SER A 16 3.23 -16.99 3.96
N VAL A 17 4.03 -15.92 3.96
CA VAL A 17 4.59 -15.34 5.19
C VAL A 17 3.54 -14.57 5.97
N ALA A 18 2.67 -13.81 5.30
CA ALA A 18 1.62 -13.05 5.96
C ALA A 18 0.68 -13.93 6.81
N GLN A 19 0.40 -15.15 6.36
CA GLN A 19 -0.46 -16.12 7.06
C GLN A 19 0.07 -16.56 8.43
N HIS A 20 1.37 -16.40 8.71
CA HIS A 20 1.98 -16.85 9.96
C HIS A 20 2.90 -15.81 10.62
N ALA A 21 3.12 -14.65 10.00
CA ALA A 21 4.05 -13.61 10.47
C ALA A 21 3.37 -12.31 10.91
N MET A 22 2.09 -12.11 10.59
CA MET A 22 1.32 -10.92 10.93
C MET A 22 0.42 -11.18 12.15
N GLY A 23 1.04 -11.53 13.29
CA GLY A 23 0.32 -12.01 14.48
C GLY A 23 -0.76 -11.04 14.99
N HIS A 24 -0.49 -9.74 14.96
CA HIS A 24 -1.42 -8.70 15.36
C HIS A 24 -2.58 -8.59 14.36
N LEU A 25 -2.33 -8.49 13.05
CA LEU A 25 -3.43 -8.50 12.05
C LEU A 25 -4.25 -9.79 12.09
N LEU A 26 -3.61 -10.94 12.30
CA LEU A 26 -4.28 -12.23 12.46
C LEU A 26 -5.12 -12.28 13.75
N ALA A 27 -4.74 -11.57 14.81
CA ALA A 27 -5.57 -11.44 16.00
C ALA A 27 -6.88 -10.69 15.71
N TYR A 28 -6.86 -9.62 14.91
CA TYR A 28 -8.09 -8.95 14.45
C TYR A 28 -8.95 -9.88 13.60
N ARG A 29 -8.34 -10.65 12.70
CA ARG A 29 -9.06 -11.63 11.89
C ARG A 29 -9.74 -12.69 12.76
N ASN A 30 -9.01 -13.26 13.72
CA ASN A 30 -9.54 -14.29 14.63
C ASN A 30 -10.65 -13.75 15.54
N ALA A 31 -10.63 -12.46 15.84
CA ALA A 31 -11.69 -11.77 16.58
C ALA A 31 -12.91 -11.39 15.71
N GLY A 32 -12.92 -11.73 14.41
CA GLY A 32 -13.99 -11.35 13.48
C GLY A 32 -14.04 -9.85 13.16
N ARG A 33 -12.93 -9.13 13.35
CA ARG A 33 -12.79 -7.68 13.14
C ARG A 33 -12.00 -7.32 11.87
N ALA A 34 -11.52 -8.33 11.15
CA ALA A 34 -10.81 -8.20 9.89
C ALA A 34 -11.01 -9.43 9.02
N ALA A 35 -10.76 -9.29 7.72
CA ALA A 35 -10.64 -10.40 6.79
C ALA A 35 -9.24 -10.39 6.16
N LEU A 36 -8.74 -11.58 5.81
CA LEU A 36 -7.51 -11.78 5.04
C LEU A 36 -7.89 -12.46 3.73
N TYR A 37 -7.61 -11.79 2.62
CA TYR A 37 -7.76 -12.30 1.28
C TYR A 37 -6.40 -12.60 0.66
N LYS A 38 -6.38 -13.60 -0.23
CA LYS A 38 -5.23 -13.87 -1.10
C LYS A 38 -5.48 -13.17 -2.43
N LEU A 39 -4.59 -12.28 -2.83
CA LEU A 39 -4.56 -11.68 -4.16
C LEU A 39 -3.51 -12.37 -5.01
N GLU A 40 -3.65 -12.25 -6.33
CA GLU A 40 -2.58 -12.47 -7.29
C GLU A 40 -2.15 -11.10 -7.82
N CYS A 41 -0.86 -10.77 -7.72
CA CYS A 41 -0.34 -9.51 -8.24
C CYS A 41 -0.31 -9.51 -9.77
N GLU A 42 -0.40 -8.32 -10.36
CA GLU A 42 -0.21 -8.13 -11.79
C GLU A 42 1.25 -8.38 -12.19
N LEU A 43 1.52 -8.37 -13.50
CA LEU A 43 2.84 -8.58 -14.07
C LEU A 43 3.37 -7.35 -14.80
N PRO A 44 4.70 -7.09 -14.75
CA PRO A 44 5.70 -7.84 -14.00
C PRO A 44 5.57 -7.65 -12.48
N SER A 45 5.95 -8.67 -11.71
CA SER A 45 5.96 -8.64 -10.23
C SER A 45 7.13 -7.80 -9.70
N LEU A 46 7.13 -6.52 -10.05
CA LEU A 46 8.14 -5.50 -9.74
C LEU A 46 7.49 -4.34 -9.02
N SER A 47 8.23 -3.72 -8.10
CA SER A 47 7.67 -2.74 -7.17
C SER A 47 7.08 -1.51 -7.86
N ARG A 48 7.85 -0.74 -8.64
CA ARG A 48 7.33 0.48 -9.30
C ARG A 48 6.13 0.21 -10.22
N PRO A 49 6.16 -0.82 -11.10
CA PRO A 49 5.00 -1.24 -11.86
C PRO A 49 3.76 -1.53 -11.01
N LEU A 50 3.93 -2.17 -9.86
CA LEU A 50 2.82 -2.59 -9.03
C LEU A 50 2.35 -1.52 -8.05
N TYR A 51 3.19 -0.57 -7.65
CA TYR A 51 2.73 0.68 -7.01
C TYR A 51 1.75 1.39 -7.93
N GLU A 52 2.11 1.53 -9.21
CA GLU A 52 1.26 2.13 -10.23
C GLU A 52 -0.04 1.34 -10.40
N CYS A 53 0.04 0.02 -10.48
CA CYS A 53 -1.15 -0.82 -10.62
C CYS A 53 -2.10 -0.69 -9.42
N ILE A 54 -1.59 -0.78 -8.20
CA ILE A 54 -2.41 -0.71 -6.98
C ILE A 54 -3.09 0.65 -6.85
N LEU A 55 -2.36 1.73 -7.14
CA LEU A 55 -2.85 3.10 -6.94
C LEU A 55 -3.69 3.62 -8.10
N THR A 56 -3.67 2.98 -9.27
CA THR A 56 -4.44 3.39 -10.46
C THR A 56 -5.45 2.34 -10.96
N GLY A 57 -5.33 1.09 -10.54
CA GLY A 57 -6.08 -0.05 -11.06
C GLY A 57 -5.74 -0.44 -12.50
N VAL A 58 -4.63 0.06 -13.06
CA VAL A 58 -4.22 -0.19 -14.44
C VAL A 58 -3.03 -1.15 -14.47
N ALA A 59 -3.10 -2.22 -15.28
CA ALA A 59 -2.02 -3.19 -15.38
C ALA A 59 -0.73 -2.53 -15.94
N PRO A 60 0.47 -3.01 -15.54
CA PRO A 60 1.73 -2.42 -15.98
C PRO A 60 1.91 -2.28 -17.50
N ILE A 61 1.43 -3.28 -18.26
CA ILE A 61 1.52 -3.28 -19.73
C ILE A 61 0.70 -2.14 -20.36
N ASP A 62 -0.38 -1.73 -19.70
CA ASP A 62 -1.28 -0.67 -20.17
C ASP A 62 -0.85 0.71 -19.64
N SER A 63 -0.33 0.79 -18.40
CA SER A 63 0.17 2.05 -17.82
C SER A 63 1.50 2.51 -18.44
N GLY A 64 2.26 1.55 -18.98
CA GLY A 64 3.61 1.75 -19.52
C GLY A 64 4.68 1.92 -18.44
N ILE A 65 4.37 1.71 -17.15
CA ILE A 65 5.35 1.57 -16.07
C ILE A 65 5.68 0.07 -15.96
N VAL A 66 6.56 -0.42 -16.82
CA VAL A 66 6.82 -1.86 -16.98
C VAL A 66 8.10 -2.35 -16.29
N HIS A 67 8.89 -1.45 -15.69
CA HIS A 67 10.05 -1.81 -14.87
C HIS A 67 10.42 -0.69 -13.90
N ASN A 68 11.20 -0.99 -12.86
CA ASN A 68 11.57 -0.04 -11.80
C ASN A 68 12.31 1.22 -12.30
N GLN A 69 13.06 1.11 -13.39
CA GLN A 69 13.80 2.23 -14.00
C GLN A 69 12.94 3.20 -14.85
N VAL A 70 11.63 2.98 -15.03
CA VAL A 70 10.77 3.94 -15.73
C VAL A 70 10.50 5.13 -14.78
N SER A 71 11.36 6.14 -14.80
CA SER A 71 11.16 7.38 -14.04
C SER A 71 10.49 8.46 -14.89
N ARG A 72 9.20 8.65 -14.62
CA ARG A 72 8.35 9.74 -15.13
C ARG A 72 7.09 9.84 -14.29
N LEU A 73 6.35 10.94 -14.46
CA LEU A 73 4.96 11.01 -14.00
C LEU A 73 4.11 9.94 -14.67
N SER A 74 3.17 9.39 -13.91
CA SER A 74 2.11 8.54 -14.43
C SER A 74 1.26 9.29 -15.45
N SER A 75 0.79 8.58 -16.46
CA SER A 75 -0.22 9.06 -17.42
C SER A 75 -1.64 8.62 -17.03
N GLN A 76 -1.77 7.94 -15.89
CA GLN A 76 -3.01 7.39 -15.36
C GLN A 76 -3.51 8.25 -14.21
N ARG A 77 -4.79 8.07 -13.88
CA ARG A 77 -5.41 8.68 -12.70
C ARG A 77 -5.32 7.70 -11.53
N SER A 78 -4.66 8.13 -10.46
CA SER A 78 -4.54 7.39 -9.20
C SER A 78 -5.58 7.80 -8.17
N VAL A 79 -5.69 7.05 -7.06
CA VAL A 79 -6.53 7.41 -5.90
C VAL A 79 -6.33 8.87 -5.48
N PHE A 80 -5.08 9.34 -5.49
CA PHE A 80 -4.74 10.73 -5.16
C PHE A 80 -5.48 11.73 -6.04
N HIS A 81 -5.47 11.53 -7.36
CA HIS A 81 -6.16 12.39 -8.31
C HIS A 81 -7.68 12.37 -8.13
N TYR A 82 -8.29 11.20 -7.90
CA TYR A 82 -9.73 11.12 -7.65
C TYR A 82 -10.14 11.80 -6.34
N ALA A 83 -9.31 11.66 -5.29
CA ALA A 83 -9.54 12.31 -4.01
C ALA A 83 -9.44 13.84 -4.12
N THR A 84 -8.36 14.37 -4.71
CA THR A 84 -8.15 15.81 -4.84
C THR A 84 -9.18 16.48 -5.75
N ASP A 85 -9.56 15.84 -6.86
CA ASP A 85 -10.61 16.36 -7.76
C ASP A 85 -11.98 16.43 -7.08
N ALA A 86 -12.20 15.61 -6.04
CA ALA A 86 -13.38 15.65 -5.19
C ALA A 86 -13.25 16.60 -3.98
N GLY A 87 -12.15 17.36 -3.89
CA GLY A 87 -11.87 18.30 -2.80
C GLY A 87 -11.42 17.62 -1.49
N LEU A 88 -10.95 16.38 -1.54
CA LEU A 88 -10.48 15.64 -0.38
C LEU A 88 -8.97 15.81 -0.18
N THR A 89 -8.56 15.91 1.09
CA THR A 89 -7.15 15.97 1.50
C THR A 89 -6.44 14.62 1.37
N THR A 90 -5.24 14.62 0.81
CA THR A 90 -4.41 13.42 0.63
C THR A 90 -3.05 13.54 1.32
N ALA A 91 -2.50 12.41 1.76
CA ALA A 91 -1.14 12.36 2.26
C ALA A 91 -0.43 11.03 1.94
N ALA A 92 0.90 11.04 1.92
CA ALA A 92 1.70 9.82 1.76
C ALA A 92 3.01 9.84 2.57
N ALA A 93 3.26 8.76 3.32
CA ALA A 93 4.57 8.41 3.86
C ALA A 93 5.10 7.21 3.05
N ALA A 94 6.01 7.44 2.10
CA ALA A 94 6.33 6.43 1.11
C ALA A 94 7.73 6.57 0.48
N TYR A 95 8.14 5.56 -0.29
CA TYR A 95 9.37 5.67 -1.09
C TYR A 95 9.22 6.73 -2.17
N HIS A 96 10.30 7.42 -2.51
CA HIS A 96 10.28 8.58 -3.39
C HIS A 96 9.71 8.30 -4.80
N TRP A 97 9.69 7.05 -5.25
CA TRP A 97 9.07 6.66 -6.52
C TRP A 97 7.59 7.02 -6.58
N VAL A 98 6.89 7.04 -5.44
CA VAL A 98 5.48 7.46 -5.37
C VAL A 98 5.33 8.96 -5.65
N SER A 99 6.26 9.79 -5.15
CA SER A 99 6.35 11.20 -5.53
C SER A 99 6.66 11.36 -7.02
N GLU A 100 7.55 10.54 -7.57
CA GLU A 100 7.87 10.59 -9.00
C GLU A 100 6.70 10.19 -9.90
N LEU A 101 5.85 9.26 -9.44
CA LEU A 101 4.67 8.83 -10.18
C LEU A 101 3.57 9.89 -10.17
N TYR A 102 3.35 10.60 -9.04
CA TYR A 102 2.13 11.41 -8.89
C TYR A 102 2.35 12.91 -8.62
N ASN A 103 3.53 13.33 -8.18
CA ASN A 103 3.81 14.74 -7.91
C ASN A 103 4.77 15.33 -8.95
N ARG A 104 6.03 14.89 -8.95
CA ARG A 104 7.12 15.48 -9.75
C ARG A 104 8.21 14.45 -10.06
N SER A 105 8.64 14.39 -11.32
CA SER A 105 9.81 13.62 -11.75
C SER A 105 10.73 14.53 -12.61
N PRO A 106 12.06 14.52 -12.39
CA PRO A 106 12.80 13.71 -11.43
C PRO A 106 12.60 14.17 -9.97
N PHE A 107 12.75 13.24 -9.02
CA PHE A 107 12.76 13.54 -7.59
C PHE A 107 14.03 14.27 -7.18
N ILE A 108 13.88 15.37 -6.44
CA ILE A 108 14.98 16.14 -5.86
C ILE A 108 14.79 16.14 -4.34
N ALA A 109 15.59 15.35 -3.63
CA ALA A 109 15.39 15.10 -2.19
C ALA A 109 15.25 16.37 -1.34
N ALA A 110 16.09 17.39 -1.57
CA ALA A 110 16.05 18.65 -0.81
C ALA A 110 14.76 19.47 -1.02
N ARG A 111 14.07 19.26 -2.16
CA ARG A 111 12.81 19.94 -2.52
C ARG A 111 11.60 19.09 -2.15
N ASP A 112 11.66 17.80 -2.48
CA ASP A 112 10.48 16.94 -2.58
C ASP A 112 10.28 16.06 -1.35
N ARG A 113 11.32 15.78 -0.54
CA ARG A 113 11.24 14.87 0.62
C ARG A 113 10.08 15.23 1.56
N HIS A 114 9.89 16.51 1.81
CA HIS A 114 8.74 17.01 2.57
C HIS A 114 7.90 17.86 1.63
N THR A 115 6.71 17.37 1.31
CA THR A 115 5.75 18.07 0.45
C THR A 115 4.62 18.60 1.32
N ASP A 116 4.28 19.89 1.16
CA ASP A 116 3.10 20.55 1.70
C ASP A 116 2.62 21.55 0.65
N ASP A 117 1.84 21.05 -0.32
CA ASP A 117 1.46 21.78 -1.54
C ASP A 117 0.07 21.32 -2.00
N ALA A 118 -0.94 22.15 -1.75
CA ALA A 118 -2.34 21.81 -2.00
C ALA A 118 -2.69 21.62 -3.49
N GLU A 119 -1.82 22.06 -4.42
CA GLU A 119 -2.02 21.91 -5.86
C GLU A 119 -1.55 20.54 -6.39
N LEU A 120 -0.82 19.76 -5.59
CA LEU A 120 -0.32 18.44 -5.97
C LEU A 120 -1.31 17.33 -5.64
N PRO A 121 -1.32 16.21 -6.40
CA PRO A 121 -2.14 15.04 -6.09
C PRO A 121 -1.85 14.45 -4.70
N ILE A 122 -0.58 14.37 -4.31
CA ILE A 122 -0.17 14.09 -2.93
C ILE A 122 0.14 15.43 -2.27
N GLN A 123 -0.83 15.97 -1.54
CA GLN A 123 -0.75 17.33 -0.99
C GLN A 123 0.23 17.42 0.19
N HIS A 124 0.26 16.38 1.04
CA HIS A 124 1.17 16.31 2.19
C HIS A 124 2.01 15.02 2.10
N GLY A 125 3.33 15.13 2.08
CA GLY A 125 4.20 13.99 1.78
C GLY A 125 5.47 13.94 2.61
N HIS A 126 5.83 12.74 3.05
CA HIS A 126 7.16 12.41 3.59
C HIS A 126 7.75 11.27 2.77
N PHE A 127 8.81 11.57 2.00
CA PHE A 127 9.39 10.65 1.04
C PHE A 127 10.82 10.24 1.39
N TYR A 128 11.01 8.95 1.72
CA TYR A 128 12.33 8.40 1.90
C TYR A 128 12.91 7.93 0.56
N TYR A 129 14.24 7.89 0.47
CA TYR A 129 14.98 7.58 -0.76
C TYR A 129 16.19 6.67 -0.47
N VAL A 130 16.18 6.01 0.68
CA VAL A 130 17.20 5.07 1.13
C VAL A 130 16.49 3.77 1.50
N ASP A 131 16.85 2.67 0.86
CA ASP A 131 16.08 1.41 0.91
C ASP A 131 15.95 0.82 2.33
N HIS A 132 16.94 1.07 3.19
CA HIS A 132 16.96 0.64 4.58
C HIS A 132 16.39 1.68 5.56
N TYR A 133 15.53 2.60 5.09
CA TYR A 133 14.85 3.56 5.96
C TYR A 133 13.99 2.79 6.98
N PRO A 134 14.18 3.01 8.30
CA PRO A 134 13.50 2.17 9.29
C PRO A 134 11.98 2.30 9.20
N ASP A 135 11.28 1.16 9.11
CA ASP A 135 9.82 1.11 9.16
C ASP A 135 9.24 1.89 10.36
N SER A 136 9.91 1.86 11.52
CA SER A 136 9.47 2.63 12.69
C SER A 136 9.37 4.13 12.40
N HIS A 137 10.37 4.69 11.71
CA HIS A 137 10.38 6.10 11.34
C HIS A 137 9.32 6.39 10.28
N LEU A 138 9.09 5.46 9.35
CA LEU A 138 8.04 5.63 8.36
C LEU A 138 6.63 5.61 8.97
N PHE A 139 6.38 4.73 9.92
CA PHE A 139 5.10 4.70 10.63
C PHE A 139 4.91 5.96 11.51
N ASP A 140 5.99 6.49 12.10
CA ASP A 140 5.98 7.82 12.75
C ASP A 140 5.68 8.95 11.76
N ASP A 141 6.28 8.93 10.56
CA ASP A 141 6.01 9.88 9.49
C ASP A 141 4.52 9.85 9.08
N ALA A 142 3.95 8.64 8.96
CA ALA A 142 2.52 8.47 8.65
C ALA A 142 1.61 9.02 9.76
N GLU A 143 1.92 8.77 11.02
CA GLU A 143 1.14 9.29 12.15
C GLU A 143 1.29 10.81 12.29
N HIS A 144 2.46 11.37 12.01
CA HIS A 144 2.66 12.81 11.93
C HIS A 144 1.74 13.43 10.86
N LEU A 145 1.75 12.89 9.63
CA LEU A 145 0.88 13.36 8.55
C LEU A 145 -0.61 13.23 8.94
N ARG A 146 -1.01 12.12 9.57
CA ARG A 146 -2.39 11.90 9.99
C ARG A 146 -2.85 12.94 11.02
N THR A 147 -2.02 13.23 12.02
CA THR A 147 -2.36 14.16 13.11
C THR A 147 -2.25 15.62 12.71
N ALA A 148 -1.31 15.97 11.83
CA ALA A 148 -1.12 17.34 11.35
C ALA A 148 -2.18 17.76 10.31
N HIS A 149 -2.60 16.84 9.44
CA HIS A 149 -3.42 17.18 8.27
C HIS A 149 -4.78 16.48 8.20
N ALA A 150 -5.04 15.46 9.04
CA ALA A 150 -6.28 14.66 9.03
C ALA A 150 -6.73 14.25 7.60
N PRO A 151 -5.84 13.63 6.80
CA PRO A 151 -6.11 13.34 5.39
C PRO A 151 -7.28 12.36 5.25
N HIS A 152 -8.08 12.53 4.20
CA HIS A 152 -9.12 11.59 3.85
C HIS A 152 -8.52 10.31 3.25
N PHE A 153 -7.42 10.43 2.51
CA PHE A 153 -6.64 9.29 2.03
C PHE A 153 -5.18 9.41 2.48
N LEU A 154 -4.70 8.41 3.23
CA LEU A 154 -3.30 8.28 3.64
C LEU A 154 -2.70 7.01 3.05
N PHE A 155 -1.59 7.15 2.34
CA PHE A 155 -0.81 6.03 1.83
C PHE A 155 0.46 5.83 2.67
N VAL A 156 0.74 4.59 3.08
CA VAL A 156 1.89 4.24 3.93
C VAL A 156 2.65 3.08 3.27
N HIS A 157 3.96 3.23 3.03
CA HIS A 157 4.74 2.27 2.25
C HIS A 157 6.13 1.94 2.84
N PRO A 158 6.22 1.01 3.80
CA PRO A 158 7.50 0.49 4.30
C PRO A 158 8.15 -0.50 3.34
N MET A 159 9.49 -0.58 3.36
CA MET A 159 10.30 -1.37 2.42
C MET A 159 11.16 -2.46 3.07
N ASN A 160 11.27 -2.50 4.41
CA ASN A 160 12.23 -3.40 5.06
C ASN A 160 11.94 -4.91 4.84
N ILE A 161 10.71 -5.29 4.49
CA ILE A 161 10.38 -6.69 4.18
C ILE A 161 11.05 -7.09 2.85
N ASP A 162 10.85 -6.31 1.79
CA ASP A 162 11.51 -6.49 0.50
C ASP A 162 13.03 -6.40 0.60
N ASP A 163 13.57 -5.38 1.27
CA ASP A 163 15.02 -5.21 1.49
C ASP A 163 15.64 -6.43 2.21
N ALA A 164 14.96 -6.98 3.22
CA ALA A 164 15.38 -8.22 3.87
C ALA A 164 15.29 -9.42 2.91
N GLY A 165 14.27 -9.45 2.06
CA GLY A 165 14.06 -10.46 1.02
C GLY A 165 15.21 -10.47 0.00
N HIS A 166 15.60 -9.32 -0.53
CA HIS A 166 16.74 -9.19 -1.43
C HIS A 166 18.08 -9.56 -0.77
N LYS A 167 18.25 -9.28 0.53
CA LYS A 167 19.49 -9.62 1.25
C LYS A 167 19.59 -11.09 1.60
N HIS A 168 18.47 -11.74 1.92
CA HIS A 168 18.48 -13.06 2.56
C HIS A 168 17.66 -14.12 1.84
N GLY A 169 16.57 -13.77 1.18
CA GLY A 169 15.64 -14.67 0.49
C GLY A 169 14.40 -15.00 1.32
N LEU A 170 13.37 -15.51 0.65
CA LEU A 170 12.06 -15.85 1.25
C LEU A 170 12.16 -16.79 2.45
N ASP A 171 12.84 -17.94 2.29
CA ASP A 171 12.91 -18.97 3.33
C ASP A 171 13.99 -18.69 4.39
N THR A 172 14.00 -17.46 4.91
CA THR A 172 14.95 -17.05 5.94
C THR A 172 14.26 -16.48 7.17
N PRO A 173 14.88 -16.62 8.36
CA PRO A 173 14.39 -15.94 9.55
C PRO A 173 14.43 -14.42 9.40
N GLN A 174 15.36 -13.85 8.61
CA GLN A 174 15.48 -12.41 8.39
C GLN A 174 14.22 -11.85 7.70
N TYR A 175 13.80 -12.45 6.59
CA TYR A 175 12.58 -12.03 5.88
C TYR A 175 11.33 -12.19 6.77
N ARG A 176 11.16 -13.36 7.41
CA ARG A 176 10.03 -13.62 8.32
C ARG A 176 10.00 -12.70 9.55
N ASN A 177 11.15 -12.32 10.09
CA ASN A 177 11.23 -11.43 11.24
C ASN A 177 11.08 -9.96 10.84
N SER A 178 11.41 -9.59 9.60
CA SER A 178 11.06 -8.27 9.05
C SER A 178 9.54 -8.09 9.02
N ALA A 179 8.80 -9.09 8.51
CA ALA A 179 7.33 -9.07 8.53
C ALA A 179 6.75 -8.98 9.96
N ARG A 180 7.29 -9.74 10.92
CA ARG A 180 6.89 -9.63 12.33
C ARG A 180 7.18 -8.25 12.92
N SER A 181 8.29 -7.65 12.54
CA SER A 181 8.68 -6.32 13.03
C SER A 181 7.72 -5.26 12.51
N ALA A 182 7.37 -5.30 11.22
CA ALA A 182 6.36 -4.42 10.63
C ALA A 182 4.98 -4.58 11.32
N ASP A 183 4.55 -5.82 11.59
CA ASP A 183 3.31 -6.11 12.29
C ASP A 183 3.30 -5.60 13.75
N ILE A 184 4.42 -5.73 14.47
CA ILE A 184 4.60 -5.18 15.82
C ILE A 184 4.54 -3.65 15.82
N ILE A 185 5.20 -2.99 14.87
CA ILE A 185 5.16 -1.53 14.77
C ILE A 185 3.75 -1.06 14.43
N LEU A 186 3.08 -1.71 13.47
CA LEU A 186 1.70 -1.40 13.10
C LEU A 186 0.73 -1.54 14.29
N ALA A 187 1.01 -2.45 15.23
CA ALA A 187 0.18 -2.65 16.42
C ALA A 187 0.05 -1.40 17.31
N GLU A 188 1.04 -0.51 17.30
CA GLU A 188 0.99 0.76 18.04
C GLU A 188 -0.09 1.72 17.49
N TYR A 189 -0.36 1.67 16.18
CA TYR A 189 -1.18 2.69 15.51
C TYR A 189 -2.55 2.19 15.05
N LEU A 190 -2.68 0.90 14.70
CA LEU A 190 -3.87 0.39 14.02
C LEU A 190 -5.17 0.66 14.78
N GLN A 191 -5.23 0.35 16.08
CA GLN A 191 -6.45 0.58 16.87
C GLN A 191 -6.79 2.07 16.95
N ARG A 192 -5.78 2.93 17.10
CA ARG A 192 -5.95 4.40 17.10
C ARG A 192 -6.52 4.91 15.78
N TRP A 193 -6.06 4.37 14.65
CA TRP A 193 -6.58 4.73 13.33
C TRP A 193 -8.03 4.28 13.13
N LEU A 194 -8.36 3.07 13.57
CA LEU A 194 -9.74 2.56 13.56
C LEU A 194 -10.65 3.40 14.47
N ASP A 195 -10.19 3.77 15.66
CA ASP A 195 -10.94 4.63 16.60
C ASP A 195 -11.15 6.04 16.04
N ALA A 196 -10.22 6.53 15.20
CA ALA A 196 -10.36 7.77 14.45
C ALA A 196 -11.28 7.64 13.20
N GLY A 197 -11.90 6.48 12.99
CA GLY A 197 -12.89 6.23 11.93
C GLY A 197 -12.29 5.85 10.57
N TYR A 198 -10.97 5.65 10.48
CA TYR A 198 -10.35 5.20 9.23
C TYR A 198 -10.73 3.75 8.91
N GLN A 199 -10.91 3.49 7.62
CA GLN A 199 -10.96 2.15 7.06
C GLN A 199 -9.54 1.80 6.61
N VAL A 200 -9.02 0.66 7.04
CA VAL A 200 -7.61 0.31 6.83
C VAL A 200 -7.51 -0.90 5.90
N LEU A 201 -6.71 -0.76 4.85
CA LEU A 201 -6.29 -1.86 3.98
C LEU A 201 -4.79 -2.08 4.19
N VAL A 202 -4.36 -3.33 4.38
CA VAL A 202 -2.95 -3.71 4.46
C VAL A 202 -2.67 -4.76 3.40
N THR A 203 -1.77 -4.47 2.47
CA THR A 203 -1.47 -5.36 1.34
C THR A 203 0.00 -5.31 0.97
N ALA A 204 0.37 -6.01 -0.10
CA ALA A 204 1.68 -5.99 -0.71
C ALA A 204 1.55 -5.86 -2.22
N ASP A 205 2.61 -5.40 -2.85
CA ASP A 205 2.74 -5.30 -4.30
C ASP A 205 3.13 -6.65 -4.88
N HIS A 206 4.18 -7.27 -4.38
CA HIS A 206 4.62 -8.61 -4.74
C HIS A 206 5.13 -9.37 -3.50
N GLY A 207 5.58 -10.60 -3.69
CA GLY A 207 6.36 -11.35 -2.70
C GLY A 207 7.83 -11.45 -3.08
N MET A 208 8.51 -12.51 -2.63
CA MET A 208 9.95 -12.70 -2.79
C MET A 208 10.23 -14.18 -3.02
N ASN A 209 11.21 -14.53 -3.86
CA ASN A 209 11.63 -15.92 -4.06
C ASN A 209 12.94 -16.26 -3.29
N ASN A 210 13.35 -17.52 -3.34
CA ASN A 210 14.57 -17.98 -2.68
C ASN A 210 15.87 -17.57 -3.39
N ASP A 211 15.77 -17.12 -4.64
CA ASP A 211 16.87 -16.51 -5.38
C ASP A 211 17.06 -15.02 -5.01
N ARG A 212 16.31 -14.55 -4.00
CA ARG A 212 16.38 -13.17 -3.47
C ARG A 212 15.97 -12.13 -4.50
N SER A 213 15.03 -12.51 -5.36
CA SER A 213 14.47 -11.67 -6.39
C SER A 213 12.96 -11.80 -6.42
N HIS A 214 12.35 -10.92 -7.18
CA HIS A 214 10.99 -11.01 -7.69
C HIS A 214 11.05 -10.65 -9.19
N ASN A 215 9.91 -10.43 -9.88
CA ASN A 215 9.71 -10.26 -11.34
C ASN A 215 9.21 -11.51 -12.09
N GLY A 216 9.10 -12.66 -11.41
CA GLY A 216 8.61 -13.90 -11.98
C GLY A 216 7.12 -14.19 -11.75
N VAL A 217 6.76 -15.43 -12.08
CA VAL A 217 5.39 -15.96 -11.94
C VAL A 217 5.23 -16.98 -10.83
N LEU A 218 6.24 -17.14 -9.97
CA LEU A 218 6.15 -18.10 -8.87
C LEU A 218 5.04 -17.67 -7.89
N PRO A 219 4.34 -18.63 -7.27
CA PRO A 219 3.32 -18.31 -6.26
C PRO A 219 3.85 -17.42 -5.15
N GLU A 220 5.08 -17.64 -4.67
CA GLU A 220 5.70 -16.81 -3.63
C GLU A 220 6.04 -15.38 -4.07
N GLU A 221 6.13 -15.12 -5.38
CA GLU A 221 6.32 -13.78 -5.95
C GLU A 221 4.98 -13.09 -6.20
N ARG A 222 3.91 -13.85 -6.53
CA ARG A 222 2.64 -13.30 -7.01
C ARG A 222 1.50 -13.33 -6.00
N GLU A 223 1.48 -14.30 -5.09
CA GLU A 223 0.44 -14.38 -4.08
C GLU A 223 0.75 -13.41 -2.95
N VAL A 224 -0.10 -12.39 -2.77
CA VAL A 224 0.08 -11.32 -1.77
C VAL A 224 -1.15 -11.20 -0.85
N PRO A 225 -0.99 -10.75 0.40
CA PRO A 225 -2.11 -10.59 1.32
C PRO A 225 -2.91 -9.33 1.01
N LEU A 226 -4.20 -9.36 1.34
CA LEU A 226 -5.00 -8.17 1.59
C LEU A 226 -5.77 -8.35 2.89
N PHE A 227 -5.36 -7.62 3.92
CA PHE A 227 -6.14 -7.44 5.14
C PHE A 227 -7.04 -6.21 4.98
N VAL A 228 -8.31 -6.34 5.39
CA VAL A 228 -9.24 -5.21 5.50
C VAL A 228 -9.79 -5.12 6.91
N LEU A 229 -9.82 -3.90 7.45
CA LEU A 229 -10.25 -3.61 8.82
C LEU A 229 -11.09 -2.33 8.88
N GLY A 230 -12.17 -2.38 9.65
CA GLY A 230 -13.10 -1.26 9.83
C GLY A 230 -14.53 -1.61 9.41
N ASP A 231 -15.44 -0.71 9.77
CA ASP A 231 -16.87 -0.97 9.73
C ASP A 231 -17.48 -0.92 8.31
N ALA A 232 -16.74 -0.47 7.30
CA ALA A 232 -17.20 -0.40 5.91
C ALA A 232 -17.03 -1.72 5.13
N PHE A 233 -16.29 -2.69 5.68
CA PHE A 233 -16.00 -3.96 5.01
C PHE A 233 -16.99 -5.06 5.39
N SER A 234 -17.43 -5.84 4.41
CA SER A 234 -18.35 -6.98 4.62
C SER A 234 -17.72 -8.11 5.42
N LEU A 235 -16.40 -8.25 5.33
CA LEU A 235 -15.60 -9.37 5.81
C LEU A 235 -16.04 -10.73 5.22
N ASP A 236 -16.70 -10.70 4.06
CA ASP A 236 -17.19 -11.90 3.37
C ASP A 236 -16.00 -12.82 2.99
N PRO A 237 -15.92 -14.06 3.50
CA PRO A 237 -14.85 -15.00 3.15
C PRO A 237 -14.92 -15.47 1.68
N GLU A 238 -16.06 -15.30 1.01
CA GLU A 238 -16.23 -15.67 -0.40
C GLU A 238 -15.86 -14.55 -1.37
N ALA A 239 -15.54 -13.35 -0.87
CA ALA A 239 -15.02 -12.27 -1.70
C ALA A 239 -13.70 -12.70 -2.39
N ARG A 240 -13.50 -12.25 -3.63
CA ARG A 240 -12.32 -12.54 -4.46
C ARG A 240 -11.74 -11.25 -5.04
N PRO A 241 -11.26 -10.31 -4.19
CA PRO A 241 -10.67 -9.07 -4.67
C PRO A 241 -9.43 -9.35 -5.52
N LYS A 242 -9.15 -8.45 -6.46
CA LYS A 242 -7.92 -8.42 -7.27
C LYS A 242 -7.06 -7.23 -6.92
N GLN A 243 -5.75 -7.31 -7.18
CA GLN A 243 -4.83 -6.20 -6.94
C GLN A 243 -5.22 -4.93 -7.72
N SER A 244 -5.63 -5.09 -8.98
CA SER A 244 -6.11 -3.99 -9.83
C SER A 244 -7.44 -3.36 -9.37
N GLU A 245 -8.16 -3.99 -8.42
CA GLU A 245 -9.41 -3.46 -7.85
C GLU A 245 -9.19 -2.64 -6.57
N ILE A 246 -7.95 -2.57 -6.05
CA ILE A 246 -7.65 -1.83 -4.82
C ILE A 246 -7.94 -0.34 -5.00
N CYS A 247 -7.49 0.27 -6.12
CA CYS A 247 -7.76 1.68 -6.41
C CYS A 247 -9.25 1.99 -6.38
N GLY A 248 -10.08 1.18 -7.03
CA GLY A 248 -11.53 1.38 -7.06
C GLY A 248 -12.18 1.12 -5.71
N THR A 249 -11.74 0.11 -4.96
CA THR A 249 -12.19 -0.14 -3.59
C THR A 249 -11.94 1.06 -2.67
N VAL A 250 -10.73 1.64 -2.73
CA VAL A 250 -10.40 2.85 -1.96
C VAL A 250 -11.24 4.05 -2.41
N CYS A 251 -11.41 4.27 -3.72
CA CYS A 251 -12.24 5.36 -4.21
C CYS A 251 -13.72 5.21 -3.80
N ALA A 252 -14.25 3.98 -3.80
CA ALA A 252 -15.59 3.67 -3.34
C ALA A 252 -15.78 3.97 -1.84
N LEU A 253 -14.78 3.66 -1.01
CA LEU A 253 -14.78 3.99 0.43
C LEU A 253 -14.73 5.50 0.68
N LEU A 254 -13.90 6.23 -0.08
CA LEU A 254 -13.84 7.70 -0.04
C LEU A 254 -15.15 8.34 -0.55
N GLY A 255 -15.97 7.58 -1.30
CA GLY A 255 -17.20 8.06 -1.91
C GLY A 255 -16.95 9.11 -2.99
N VAL A 256 -15.87 8.96 -3.74
CA VAL A 256 -15.50 9.83 -4.87
C VAL A 256 -15.90 9.19 -6.20
N PRO A 257 -16.27 9.96 -7.24
CA PRO A 257 -16.49 9.42 -8.58
C PRO A 257 -15.20 8.84 -9.17
N HIS A 258 -15.27 7.62 -9.71
CA HIS A 258 -14.14 6.96 -10.38
C HIS A 258 -14.64 6.00 -11.47
N ASP A 259 -13.73 5.59 -12.34
CA ASP A 259 -13.94 4.64 -13.45
C ASP A 259 -13.26 3.28 -13.21
N LYS A 260 -12.65 3.10 -12.04
CA LYS A 260 -11.86 1.90 -11.68
C LYS A 260 -12.73 0.70 -11.29
N PRO A 261 -12.27 -0.54 -11.57
CA PRO A 261 -12.97 -1.75 -11.14
C PRO A 261 -12.96 -1.88 -9.62
N VAL A 262 -13.98 -2.53 -9.07
CA VAL A 262 -14.21 -2.68 -7.61
C VAL A 262 -14.71 -4.08 -7.32
N CYS A 263 -14.10 -4.77 -6.36
CA CYS A 263 -14.70 -5.95 -5.73
C CYS A 263 -15.78 -5.48 -4.75
N ARG A 264 -17.05 -5.54 -5.17
CA ARG A 264 -18.18 -5.06 -4.36
C ARG A 264 -18.43 -5.92 -3.15
N GLU A 265 -18.08 -7.21 -3.24
CA GLU A 265 -18.22 -8.22 -2.20
C GLU A 265 -17.40 -7.90 -0.95
N VAL A 266 -16.31 -7.11 -1.08
CA VAL A 266 -15.49 -6.66 0.06
C VAL A 266 -16.16 -5.54 0.87
N LEU A 267 -17.15 -4.84 0.30
CA LEU A 267 -17.79 -3.65 0.89
C LEU A 267 -19.20 -3.97 1.42
N LYS A 268 -19.66 -3.21 2.43
CA LYS A 268 -21.05 -3.22 2.90
C LYS A 268 -21.98 -2.34 2.06
#